data_AF-A0A349NIW0-F1
#
_entry.id   AF-A0A349NIW0-F1
#
_cell.length_a   1.000
_cell.length_b   1.000
_cell.length_c   1.000
_cell.angle_alpha   90.00
_cell.angle_beta   90.00
_cell.angle_gamma   90.00
#
_symmetry.space_group_name_H-M   'P 1'
#
loop_
_entity.id
_entity.type
_entity.pdbx_description
1 polymer ?
#
loop_
_entity_poly.entity_id
_entity_poly.type
_entity_poly.pdbx_seq_one_letter_code
_entity_poly.pdbx_strand_id
1 'polypeptide(L)'
;YAANGNGSSVPKCDIETSTDGTSWTKLDSVSFSNTRRLWKRTKMTYSGTTPVYVRLVQTGGGSKAMIFDIYILNQGDKTKSILDNVNDIDLNVTPVIRTEIYSLSGMRLSSLQSGINIVRTVYANGAVKVKKVLIK
;
A
#
# COMPACT_ATOMS: atom_id res chain seq x y z
N TYR A 1 -0.14 -10.30 -5.78
CA TYR A 1 -1.31 -9.93 -6.59
C TYR A 1 -1.82 -11.18 -7.29
N ALA A 2 -3.11 -11.48 -7.15
CA ALA A 2 -3.67 -12.74 -7.64
C ALA A 2 -4.90 -12.50 -8.51
N ALA A 3 -5.02 -13.24 -9.60
CA ALA A 3 -6.18 -13.22 -10.48
C ALA A 3 -6.69 -14.64 -10.78
N ASN A 4 -7.96 -14.71 -11.15
CA ASN A 4 -8.56 -15.93 -11.67
C ASN A 4 -8.43 -15.95 -13.20
N GLY A 5 -8.02 -17.09 -13.74
CA GLY A 5 -8.02 -17.33 -15.18
C GLY A 5 -9.45 -17.48 -15.73
N ASN A 6 -9.55 -18.00 -16.95
CA ASN A 6 -10.85 -18.34 -17.53
C ASN A 6 -11.30 -19.72 -17.02
N GLY A 7 -12.06 -19.75 -15.92
CA GLY A 7 -12.57 -20.97 -15.29
C GLY A 7 -13.94 -20.77 -14.65
N SER A 8 -14.64 -21.88 -14.39
CA SER A 8 -15.97 -21.88 -13.75
C SER A 8 -15.92 -21.69 -12.23
N SER A 9 -14.77 -21.92 -11.59
CA SER A 9 -14.58 -21.80 -10.15
C SER A 9 -13.41 -20.88 -9.79
N VAL A 10 -13.55 -20.16 -8.68
CA VAL A 10 -12.50 -19.29 -8.15
C VAL A 10 -11.41 -20.17 -7.50
N PRO A 11 -10.12 -19.97 -7.82
CA PRO A 11 -9.04 -20.68 -7.16
C PRO A 11 -8.99 -20.37 -5.66
N LYS A 12 -8.50 -21.34 -4.87
CA LYS A 12 -8.21 -21.14 -3.46
C LYS A 12 -6.73 -21.39 -3.24
N CYS A 13 -6.03 -20.37 -2.78
CA CYS A 13 -4.62 -20.47 -2.44
C CYS A 13 -4.42 -19.96 -1.01
N ASP A 14 -3.49 -20.57 -0.30
CA ASP A 14 -3.07 -20.16 1.02
C ASP A 14 -1.60 -19.76 1.01
N ILE A 15 -1.26 -18.89 1.94
CA ILE A 15 0.12 -18.57 2.27
C ILE A 15 0.43 -19.27 3.58
N GLU A 16 1.56 -19.96 3.60
CA GLU A 16 1.98 -20.77 4.74
C GLU A 16 3.41 -20.42 5.11
N THR A 17 3.71 -20.59 6.40
CA THR A 17 5.04 -20.36 6.97
C THR A 17 5.56 -21.63 7.62
N SER A 18 6.88 -21.78 7.65
CA SER A 18 7.55 -22.92 8.26
C SER A 18 8.90 -22.51 8.84
N THR A 19 9.27 -23.07 9.99
CA THR A 19 10.59 -22.86 10.61
C THR A 19 11.63 -23.86 10.10
N ASP A 20 11.20 -24.98 9.54
CA ASP A 20 12.05 -26.13 9.15
C ASP A 20 11.99 -26.44 7.63
N GLY A 21 11.04 -25.84 6.90
CA GLY A 21 10.79 -26.12 5.49
C GLY A 21 9.98 -27.39 5.23
N THR A 22 9.60 -28.14 6.28
CA THR A 22 8.89 -29.43 6.19
C THR A 22 7.51 -29.40 6.82
N SER A 23 7.38 -28.74 7.97
CA SER A 23 6.14 -28.59 8.72
C SER A 23 5.56 -27.20 8.46
N TRP A 24 4.37 -27.14 7.87
CA TRP A 24 3.80 -25.89 7.37
C TRP A 24 2.56 -25.50 8.15
N THR A 25 2.50 -24.23 8.55
CA THR A 25 1.34 -23.65 9.23
C THR A 25 0.75 -22.56 8.33
N LYS A 26 -0.57 -22.59 8.15
CA LYS A 26 -1.29 -21.57 7.39
C LYS A 26 -1.17 -20.21 8.08
N LEU A 27 -0.75 -19.21 7.30
CA LEU A 27 -0.75 -17.81 7.69
C LEU A 27 -2.11 -17.18 7.38
N ASP A 28 -2.53 -17.19 6.12
CA ASP A 28 -3.84 -16.71 5.68
C ASP A 28 -4.15 -17.19 4.24
N SER A 29 -5.33 -16.83 3.73
CA SER A 29 -5.81 -17.17 2.39
C SER A 29 -5.58 -16.02 1.41
N VAL A 30 -5.14 -16.35 0.20
CA VAL A 30 -5.04 -15.40 -0.92
C VAL A 30 -6.44 -15.05 -1.42
N SER A 31 -6.69 -13.75 -1.56
CA SER A 31 -7.96 -13.24 -2.05
C SER A 31 -7.99 -13.23 -3.58
N PHE A 32 -9.06 -13.77 -4.15
CA PHE A 32 -9.35 -13.69 -5.57
C PHE A 32 -10.63 -12.90 -5.81
N SER A 33 -10.74 -12.25 -6.96
CA SER A 33 -12.00 -11.64 -7.39
C SER A 33 -13.01 -12.74 -7.76
N ASN A 34 -14.30 -12.52 -7.47
CA ASN A 34 -15.36 -13.37 -8.05
C ASN A 34 -15.62 -13.02 -9.52
N THR A 35 -15.39 -11.76 -9.91
CA THR A 35 -15.41 -11.31 -11.30
C THR A 35 -14.12 -11.75 -12.01
N ARG A 36 -14.26 -12.29 -13.21
CA ARG A 36 -13.14 -12.84 -14.00
C ARG A 36 -12.18 -11.75 -14.49
N ARG A 37 -10.91 -12.11 -14.66
CA ARG A 37 -9.84 -11.24 -15.20
C ARG A 37 -9.54 -9.98 -14.39
N LEU A 38 -10.08 -9.89 -13.16
CA LEU A 38 -9.66 -8.89 -12.20
C LEU A 38 -8.64 -9.49 -11.26
N TRP A 39 -7.64 -8.70 -10.93
CA TRP A 39 -6.69 -9.02 -9.89
C TRP A 39 -7.15 -8.45 -8.56
N LYS A 40 -6.81 -9.15 -7.48
CA LYS A 40 -6.93 -8.67 -6.11
C LYS A 40 -5.56 -8.65 -5.47
N ARG A 41 -5.38 -7.65 -4.61
CA ARG A 41 -4.22 -7.57 -3.73
C ARG A 41 -4.60 -8.19 -2.38
N THR A 42 -3.72 -9.02 -1.88
CA THR A 42 -3.79 -9.57 -0.51
C THR A 42 -2.58 -9.06 0.25
N LYS A 43 -2.81 -8.57 1.46
CA LYS A 43 -1.77 -8.15 2.41
C LYS A 43 -1.94 -8.98 3.66
N MET A 44 -0.84 -9.57 4.13
CA MET A 44 -0.80 -10.39 5.34
C MET A 44 0.43 -9.97 6.13
N THR A 45 0.39 -10.23 7.44
CA THR A 45 1.49 -9.93 8.35
C THR A 45 1.86 -11.19 9.10
N TYR A 46 3.17 -11.49 9.16
CA TYR A 46 3.72 -12.49 10.07
C TYR A 46 4.28 -11.77 11.30
N SER A 47 3.79 -12.10 12.49
CA SER A 47 4.18 -11.43 13.75
C SER A 47 5.32 -12.11 14.50
N GLY A 48 5.86 -13.23 13.98
CA GLY A 48 6.97 -13.93 14.60
C GLY A 48 8.29 -13.15 14.45
N THR A 49 9.21 -13.38 15.39
CA THR A 49 10.50 -12.69 15.47
C THR A 49 11.65 -13.49 14.85
N THR A 50 11.43 -14.77 14.54
CA THR A 50 12.42 -15.65 13.93
C THR A 50 12.26 -15.71 12.40
N PRO A 51 13.34 -15.88 11.63
CA PRO A 51 13.24 -16.18 10.20
C PRO A 51 12.39 -17.42 9.93
N VAL A 52 11.60 -17.37 8.86
CA VAL A 52 10.76 -18.48 8.40
C VAL A 52 10.84 -18.63 6.89
N TYR A 53 10.63 -19.86 6.42
CA TYR A 53 10.26 -20.14 5.04
C TYR A 53 8.83 -19.69 4.80
N VAL A 54 8.56 -19.20 3.59
CA VAL A 54 7.23 -18.80 3.13
C VAL A 54 6.92 -19.54 1.85
N ARG A 55 5.70 -20.06 1.71
CA ARG A 55 5.21 -20.62 0.45
C ARG A 55 3.80 -20.17 0.13
N LEU A 56 3.48 -20.16 -1.17
CA LEU A 56 2.12 -20.08 -1.69
C LEU A 56 1.72 -21.47 -2.17
N VAL A 57 0.56 -21.95 -1.73
CA VAL A 57 0.04 -23.26 -2.11
C VAL A 57 -1.39 -23.13 -2.61
N GLN A 58 -1.72 -23.80 -3.70
CA GLN A 58 -3.11 -23.94 -4.12
C GLN A 58 -3.77 -25.06 -3.32
N THR A 59 -4.76 -24.72 -2.50
CA THR A 59 -5.44 -25.64 -1.58
C THR A 59 -6.78 -26.14 -2.12
N GLY A 60 -7.27 -25.56 -3.21
CA GLY A 60 -8.44 -26.06 -3.91
C GLY A 60 -8.98 -25.11 -4.97
N GLY A 61 -10.26 -25.29 -5.31
CA GLY A 61 -10.95 -24.47 -6.32
C GLY A 61 -10.45 -24.71 -7.74
N GLY A 62 -10.61 -23.71 -8.61
CA GLY A 62 -10.21 -23.81 -10.02
C GLY A 62 -8.69 -23.86 -10.19
N SER A 63 -8.19 -24.70 -11.09
CA SER A 63 -6.75 -24.91 -11.36
C SER A 63 -6.03 -23.77 -12.09
N LYS A 64 -6.64 -22.57 -12.15
CA LYS A 64 -6.20 -21.43 -12.96
C LYS A 64 -5.92 -20.20 -12.07
N ALA A 65 -5.22 -20.41 -10.95
CA ALA A 65 -4.66 -19.33 -10.17
C ALA A 65 -3.53 -18.65 -10.98
N MET A 66 -3.59 -17.33 -11.12
CA MET A 66 -2.52 -16.55 -11.71
C MET A 66 -1.94 -15.65 -10.63
N ILE A 67 -0.64 -15.78 -10.38
CA ILE A 67 0.10 -14.96 -9.43
C ILE A 67 1.07 -14.11 -10.24
N PHE A 68 0.97 -12.79 -10.10
CA PHE A 68 1.83 -11.84 -10.82
C PHE A 68 3.01 -11.47 -9.94
N ASP A 69 2.80 -10.56 -9.00
CA ASP A 69 3.84 -10.10 -8.10
C ASP A 69 3.66 -10.64 -6.69
N ILE A 70 4.79 -11.03 -6.08
CA ILE A 70 4.92 -11.38 -4.66
C ILE A 70 5.97 -10.46 -4.04
N TYR A 71 5.57 -9.76 -2.98
CA TYR A 71 6.47 -8.91 -2.20
C TYR A 71 6.59 -9.50 -0.79
N ILE A 72 7.82 -9.84 -0.38
CA ILE A 72 8.15 -10.22 1.00
C ILE A 72 8.92 -9.06 1.61
N LEU A 73 8.33 -8.45 2.63
CA LEU A 73 8.81 -7.21 3.21
C LEU A 73 9.13 -7.46 4.69
N ASN A 74 10.34 -7.10 5.13
CA ASN A 74 10.69 -7.09 6.54
C ASN A 74 10.00 -5.91 7.24
N GLN A 75 9.49 -6.03 8.46
CA GLN A 75 9.03 -4.85 9.20
C GLN A 75 10.23 -3.95 9.55
N GLY A 76 10.38 -2.86 8.78
CA GLY A 76 11.40 -1.83 8.97
C GLY A 76 11.12 -0.63 8.06
N ASP A 77 11.88 0.47 8.21
CA ASP A 77 11.62 1.75 7.52
C ASP A 77 11.48 1.64 5.99
N LYS A 78 12.10 0.63 5.38
CA LYS A 78 11.99 0.34 3.94
C LYS A 78 10.59 -0.13 3.51
N THR A 79 9.83 -0.76 4.40
CA THR A 79 8.50 -1.32 4.14
C THR A 79 7.39 -0.29 4.27
N LYS A 80 7.58 0.76 5.10
CA LYS A 80 6.67 1.91 5.17
C LYS A 80 6.47 2.56 3.80
N SER A 81 7.56 2.77 3.04
CA SER A 81 7.48 3.37 1.69
C SER A 81 6.67 2.56 0.66
N ILE A 82 6.62 1.22 0.79
CA ILE A 82 5.85 0.34 -0.11
C ILE A 82 4.38 0.25 0.34
N LEU A 83 4.12 0.39 1.64
CA LEU A 83 2.78 0.42 2.21
C LEU A 83 2.08 1.78 2.00
N ASP A 84 2.83 2.88 2.09
CA ASP A 84 2.34 4.26 1.98
C ASP A 84 1.96 4.64 0.53
N ASN A 85 2.46 3.92 -0.48
CA ASN A 85 2.16 4.20 -1.89
C ASN A 85 0.81 3.64 -2.37
N VAL A 86 0.05 2.93 -1.51
CA VAL A 86 -1.09 2.14 -2.00
C VAL A 86 -2.26 2.07 -1.01
N ASN A 87 -2.69 3.18 -0.38
CA ASN A 87 -4.13 3.51 -0.27
C ASN A 87 -4.49 4.69 0.65
N ASP A 88 -3.62 5.28 1.45
CA ASP A 88 -4.01 6.50 2.16
C ASP A 88 -2.81 7.33 2.59
N ILE A 89 -2.96 8.63 2.41
CA ILE A 89 -2.03 9.65 2.86
C ILE A 89 -2.20 9.76 4.37
N ASP A 90 -1.46 8.98 5.15
CA ASP A 90 -1.21 9.33 6.55
C ASP A 90 0.26 9.23 6.94
N LEU A 91 0.92 10.33 6.58
CA LEU A 91 2.08 10.99 7.18
C LEU A 91 2.71 10.31 8.42
N ASN A 92 3.70 9.45 8.18
CA ASN A 92 4.84 9.47 9.10
C ASN A 92 5.46 10.87 9.03
N VAL A 93 5.57 11.49 10.20
CA VAL A 93 5.88 12.92 10.47
C VAL A 93 7.21 13.35 9.86
N THR A 94 7.26 13.55 8.55
CA THR A 94 8.34 14.30 7.94
C THR A 94 8.16 15.75 8.35
N PRO A 95 9.16 16.37 9.01
CA PRO A 95 9.01 17.73 9.50
C PRO A 95 8.77 18.67 8.31
N VAL A 96 7.88 19.65 8.54
CA VAL A 96 7.66 20.74 7.59
C VAL A 96 8.87 21.65 7.64
N ILE A 97 9.56 21.80 6.52
CA ILE A 97 10.74 22.67 6.42
C ILE A 97 10.38 24.06 5.87
N ARG A 98 9.26 24.17 5.15
CA ARG A 98 8.82 25.44 4.58
C ARG A 98 7.33 25.42 4.25
N THR A 99 6.66 26.52 4.57
CA THR A 99 5.29 26.81 4.12
C THR A 99 5.31 28.11 3.32
N GLU A 100 4.72 28.08 2.14
CA GLU A 100 4.60 29.23 1.24
C GLU A 100 3.12 29.47 0.96
N ILE A 101 2.72 30.74 0.93
CA ILE A 101 1.36 31.15 0.64
C ILE A 101 1.39 31.93 -0.66
N TYR A 102 0.45 31.63 -1.55
CA TYR A 102 0.29 32.30 -2.82
C TYR A 102 -1.16 32.76 -3.01
N SER A 103 -1.34 33.88 -3.71
CA SER A 103 -2.65 34.25 -4.25
C SER A 103 -3.06 33.27 -5.37
N LEU A 104 -4.33 33.33 -5.79
CA LEU A 104 -4.79 32.59 -6.95
C LEU A 104 -4.04 32.98 -8.25
N SER A 105 -3.57 34.23 -8.33
CA SER A 105 -2.76 34.74 -9.44
C SER A 105 -1.28 34.31 -9.39
N GLY A 106 -0.87 33.56 -8.36
CA GLY A 106 0.51 33.05 -8.21
C GLY A 106 1.49 34.01 -7.54
N MET A 107 1.02 35.14 -7.01
CA MET A 107 1.85 36.07 -6.23
C MET A 107 2.15 35.48 -4.85
N ARG A 108 3.41 35.52 -4.40
CA ARG A 108 3.78 35.05 -3.06
C ARG A 108 3.29 36.06 -2.00
N LEU A 109 2.59 35.55 -0.99
CA LEU A 109 2.02 36.31 0.11
C LEU A 109 2.80 36.06 1.40
N SER A 110 2.91 37.07 2.26
CA SER A 110 3.55 36.96 3.59
C SER A 110 2.63 36.31 4.63
N SER A 111 1.32 36.32 4.40
CA SER A 111 0.29 35.78 5.27
C SER A 111 -0.95 35.41 4.46
N LEU A 112 -1.91 34.72 5.09
CA LEU A 112 -3.21 34.46 4.48
C LEU A 112 -3.99 35.77 4.34
N GLN A 113 -4.62 35.97 3.18
CA GLN A 113 -5.49 37.12 2.90
C GLN A 113 -6.95 36.67 2.74
N SER A 114 -7.91 37.60 2.86
CA SER A 114 -9.32 37.29 2.52
C SER A 114 -9.43 36.83 1.06
N GLY A 115 -10.28 35.85 0.80
CA GLY A 115 -10.40 35.16 -0.48
C GLY A 115 -9.59 33.84 -0.55
N ILE A 116 -9.31 33.41 -1.79
CA ILE A 116 -8.68 32.11 -2.06
C ILE A 116 -7.15 32.25 -1.98
N ASN A 117 -6.54 31.42 -1.13
CA ASN A 117 -5.11 31.27 -0.97
C ASN A 117 -4.68 29.86 -1.40
N ILE A 118 -3.51 29.75 -2.01
CA ILE A 118 -2.84 28.48 -2.32
C ILE A 118 -1.71 28.30 -1.30
N VAL A 119 -1.84 27.33 -0.41
CA VAL A 119 -0.83 27.02 0.61
C VAL A 119 -0.01 25.83 0.16
N ARG A 120 1.30 26.02 0.02
CA ARG A 120 2.26 25.01 -0.39
C ARG A 120 3.15 24.66 0.80
N THR A 121 3.13 23.40 1.21
CA THR A 121 3.89 22.88 2.34
C THR A 121 4.96 21.94 1.81
N VAL A 122 6.22 22.27 2.06
CA VAL A 122 7.40 21.50 1.67
C VAL A 122 7.91 20.74 2.90
N TYR A 123 8.11 19.45 2.72
CA TYR A 123 8.55 18.51 3.74
C TYR A 123 10.05 18.22 3.58
N ALA A 124 10.71 17.81 4.67
CA ALA A 124 12.15 17.50 4.68
C ALA A 124 12.57 16.43 3.67
N ASN A 125 11.65 15.53 3.29
CA ASN A 125 11.87 14.50 2.29
C ASN A 125 11.71 15.00 0.83
N GLY A 126 11.53 16.32 0.62
CA GLY A 126 11.31 16.92 -0.69
C GLY A 126 9.87 16.84 -1.19
N ALA A 127 8.96 16.17 -0.47
CA ALA A 127 7.55 16.16 -0.83
C ALA A 127 6.95 17.56 -0.71
N VAL A 128 5.98 17.86 -1.58
CA VAL A 128 5.26 19.13 -1.57
C VAL A 128 3.77 18.84 -1.58
N LYS A 129 3.05 19.31 -0.56
CA LYS A 129 1.58 19.29 -0.56
C LYS A 129 1.04 20.69 -0.83
N VAL A 130 0.01 20.77 -1.65
CA VAL A 130 -0.68 22.02 -1.97
C VAL A 130 -2.13 21.90 -1.53
N LYS A 131 -2.63 22.90 -0.81
CA LYS A 131 -4.05 23.01 -0.43
C LYS A 131 -4.60 24.38 -0.80
N LYS A 132 -5.87 24.42 -1.21
CA LYS A 132 -6.61 25.66 -1.39
C LYS A 132 -7.31 26.00 -0.07
N VAL A 133 -7.16 27.24 0.39
CA VAL A 133 -7.75 27.73 1.64
C VAL A 133 -8.55 28.99 1.31
N LEU A 134 -9.84 28.97 1.63
CA LEU A 134 -10.71 30.14 1.53
C LEU A 134 -10.79 30.81 2.91
N ILE A 135 -10.35 32.07 2.99
CA ILE A 135 -10.54 32.91 4.16
C ILE A 135 -11.70 33.85 3.86
N LYS A 136 -12.68 33.92 4.77
CA LYS A 136 -13.80 34.86 4.70
C LYS A 136 -13.28 36.25 5.06
#